data_AF-A0A3M6U2T3-F1
#
_entry.id   AF-A0A3M6U2T3-F1
#
_cell.length_a   1.000
_cell.length_b   1.000
_cell.length_c   1.000
_cell.angle_alpha   90.00
_cell.angle_beta   90.00
_cell.angle_gamma   90.00
#
_symmetry.space_group_name_H-M   'P 1'
#
loop_
_entity.id
_entity.type
_entity.pdbx_description
1 polymer ?
#
loop_
_entity_poly.entity_id
_entity_poly.type
_entity_poly.pdbx_seq_one_letter_code
_entity_poly.pdbx_strand_id
1 'polypeptide(L)'
;MDVCLSQEFLVGPLIVGREVKNDPKFEIIDGVWIGGNDITTEGTFLWPSGIHVTYTNWAVSQPDNSYGYQDCVGMIISKGTWDDTSCGRRLPFVCEK
;
A
#
# COMPACT_ATOMS: atom_id res chain seq x y z
N MET A 1 19.86 1.07 -4.19
CA MET A 1 18.72 1.98 -3.94
C MET A 1 17.60 1.04 -3.61
N ASP A 2 17.29 0.87 -2.32
CA ASP A 2 16.17 0.03 -1.93
C ASP A 2 14.91 0.73 -2.45
N VAL A 3 14.07 0.04 -3.23
CA VAL A 3 12.83 0.62 -3.76
C VAL A 3 11.81 0.61 -2.63
N CYS A 4 12.02 1.51 -1.67
CA CYS A 4 11.05 1.92 -0.69
C CYS A 4 10.31 3.10 -1.31
N LEU A 5 9.19 2.87 -2.00
CA LEU A 5 8.32 3.99 -2.35
C LEU A 5 7.57 4.40 -1.10
N SER A 6 8.21 5.26 -0.28
CA SER A 6 7.46 6.34 0.33
C SER A 6 6.72 7.04 -0.82
N GLN A 7 5.40 7.14 -0.75
CA GLN A 7 4.64 7.98 -1.66
C GLN A 7 5.13 9.43 -1.52
N GLU A 8 6.17 9.80 -2.27
CA GLU A 8 6.58 11.18 -2.45
C GLU A 8 5.81 11.80 -3.61
N PHE A 9 4.48 11.80 -3.61
CA PHE A 9 3.75 12.73 -4.48
C PHE A 9 2.49 13.26 -3.79
N LEU A 10 2.58 14.55 -3.42
CA LEU A 10 1.52 15.55 -3.31
C LEU A 10 0.80 15.81 -1.96
N VAL A 11 1.48 15.81 -0.81
CA VAL A 11 1.09 16.71 0.31
C VAL A 11 2.26 17.05 1.25
N GLY A 12 3.01 18.12 0.92
CA GLY A 12 3.80 18.93 1.87
C GLY A 12 5.04 18.30 2.53
N PRO A 13 5.98 19.14 3.04
CA PRO A 13 7.25 18.66 3.57
C PRO A 13 7.08 18.26 5.05
N LEU A 14 7.01 16.96 5.34
CA LEU A 14 7.61 16.33 6.51
C LEU A 14 7.24 14.84 6.53
N ILE A 15 8.15 13.96 6.10
CA ILE A 15 8.18 12.59 6.61
C ILE A 15 9.62 12.31 7.03
N VAL A 16 9.95 12.70 8.26
CA VAL A 16 11.02 12.06 9.00
C VAL A 16 10.49 10.67 9.36
N GLY A 17 11.16 9.61 8.89
CA GLY A 17 10.89 8.25 9.36
C GLY A 17 10.94 8.24 10.88
N ARG A 18 9.77 8.12 11.53
CA ARG A 18 9.67 8.06 12.98
C ARG A 18 9.64 6.59 13.38
N GLU A 19 10.57 6.19 14.25
CA GLU A 19 10.54 4.90 14.91
C GLU A 19 9.19 4.74 15.63
N VAL A 20 8.39 3.75 15.21
CA VAL A 20 7.03 3.58 15.70
C VAL A 20 7.01 2.76 16.99
N LYS A 21 7.58 3.32 18.06
CA LYS A 21 7.40 2.77 19.40
C LYS A 21 6.57 3.75 20.21
N ASN A 22 5.37 3.31 20.61
CA ASN A 22 4.48 3.95 21.59
C ASN A 22 3.67 5.18 21.12
N ASP A 23 3.17 5.21 19.87
CA ASP A 23 2.15 6.19 19.48
C ASP A 23 0.74 5.65 19.85
N PRO A 24 -0.03 6.30 20.72
CA PRO A 24 -1.38 5.89 21.08
C PRO A 24 -2.43 6.10 19.96
N LYS A 25 -2.06 6.78 18.85
CA LYS A 25 -2.84 6.80 17.60
C LYS A 25 -2.53 5.64 16.67
N PHE A 26 -1.62 4.76 17.08
CA PHE A 26 -1.35 3.51 16.39
C PHE A 26 -2.42 2.51 16.79
N GLU A 27 -3.60 2.66 16.20
CA GLU A 27 -4.52 1.53 16.10
C GLU A 27 -3.75 0.35 15.50
N ILE A 28 -4.00 -0.82 16.07
CA ILE A 28 -3.38 -2.12 15.74
C ILE A 28 -3.05 -2.17 14.24
N ILE A 29 -1.77 -2.29 13.87
CA ILE A 29 -1.38 -2.25 12.45
C ILE A 29 -2.04 -3.44 11.73
N ASP A 30 -3.13 -3.16 11.01
CA ASP A 30 -3.84 -4.21 10.28
C ASP A 30 -3.28 -4.43 8.86
N GLY A 31 -2.21 -3.71 8.47
CA GLY A 31 -1.55 -3.97 7.21
C GLY A 31 -0.23 -3.23 6.94
N VAL A 32 0.44 -3.62 5.86
CA VAL A 32 1.67 -3.01 5.35
C VAL A 32 1.52 -2.77 3.86
N TRP A 33 2.03 -1.64 3.36
CA TRP A 33 2.08 -1.35 1.93
C TRP A 33 3.01 -2.32 1.20
N ILE A 34 2.52 -2.80 0.05
CA ILE A 34 3.33 -3.45 -0.98
C ILE A 34 3.25 -2.60 -2.26
N GLY A 35 4.19 -2.79 -3.20
CA GLY A 35 4.36 -1.85 -4.32
C GLY A 35 3.24 -1.83 -5.38
N GLY A 36 2.23 -2.68 -5.26
CA GLY A 36 1.17 -2.81 -6.26
C GLY A 36 0.23 -1.59 -6.25
N ASN A 37 -0.17 -1.13 -7.42
CA ASN A 37 -1.14 -0.05 -7.60
C ASN A 37 -1.80 -0.13 -8.98
N ASP A 38 -2.99 0.45 -9.13
CA ASP A 38 -3.69 0.62 -10.41
C ASP A 38 -4.11 2.08 -10.66
N ILE A 39 -3.43 3.03 -10.00
CA ILE A 39 -3.60 4.51 -10.09
C ILE A 39 -3.75 5.03 -11.53
N THR A 40 -3.10 4.38 -12.50
CA THR A 40 -3.14 4.80 -13.90
C THR A 40 -4.39 4.29 -14.62
N THR A 41 -4.79 3.04 -14.36
CA THR A 41 -5.88 2.36 -15.06
C THR A 41 -6.49 1.33 -14.11
N GLU A 42 -7.70 1.64 -13.63
CA GLU A 42 -8.52 0.76 -12.79
C GLU A 42 -8.49 -0.70 -13.24
N GLY A 43 -8.25 -1.61 -12.30
CA GLY A 43 -8.17 -3.05 -12.55
C GLY A 43 -6.89 -3.52 -13.23
N THR A 44 -5.96 -2.61 -13.56
CA THR A 44 -4.65 -2.95 -14.12
C THR A 44 -3.53 -2.64 -13.12
N PHE A 45 -3.25 -3.62 -12.27
CA PHE A 45 -2.22 -3.49 -11.24
C PHE A 45 -0.81 -3.60 -11.83
N LEU A 46 0.02 -2.61 -11.48
CA LEU A 46 1.43 -2.52 -11.83
C LEU A 46 2.29 -2.47 -10.57
N TRP A 47 3.46 -3.08 -10.65
CA TRP A 47 4.56 -2.77 -9.74
C TRP A 47 5.15 -1.40 -10.10
N PRO A 48 5.91 -0.78 -9.20
CA PRO A 48 6.45 0.55 -9.47
C PRO A 48 7.48 0.61 -10.59
N SER A 49 8.03 -0.54 -10.97
CA SER A 49 8.86 -0.72 -12.17
C SER A 49 8.07 -0.58 -13.48
N GLY A 50 6.74 -0.50 -13.42
CA GLY A 50 5.84 -0.53 -14.58
C GLY A 50 5.51 -1.94 -15.07
N ILE A 51 5.99 -2.98 -14.38
CA ILE A 51 5.71 -4.38 -14.73
C ILE A 51 4.32 -4.77 -14.19
N HIS A 52 3.55 -5.51 -14.98
CA HIS A 52 2.26 -6.06 -14.55
C HIS A 52 2.39 -6.97 -13.33
N VAL A 53 1.47 -6.84 -12.39
CA VAL A 53 1.32 -7.78 -11.29
C VAL A 53 0.81 -9.11 -11.86
N THR A 54 1.61 -10.17 -11.73
CA THR A 54 1.28 -11.51 -12.25
C THR A 54 0.89 -12.50 -11.14
N TYR A 55 1.37 -12.28 -9.92
CA TYR A 55 0.95 -13.02 -8.73
C TYR A 55 0.07 -12.13 -7.87
N THR A 56 -1.03 -12.68 -7.37
CA THR A 56 -1.97 -11.98 -6.49
C THR A 56 -2.38 -12.86 -5.32
N ASN A 57 -2.58 -12.25 -4.15
CA ASN A 57 -3.13 -12.91 -2.98
C ASN A 57 -4.27 -12.10 -2.35
N TRP A 58 -5.24 -11.67 -3.16
CA TRP A 58 -6.35 -10.85 -2.71
C TRP A 58 -7.14 -11.49 -1.57
N ALA A 59 -7.60 -10.67 -0.63
CA ALA A 59 -8.57 -11.09 0.36
C ALA A 59 -9.90 -11.44 -0.33
N VAL A 60 -10.78 -12.14 0.39
CA VAL A 60 -12.12 -12.45 -0.12
C VAL A 60 -12.82 -11.15 -0.53
N SER A 61 -13.34 -11.15 -1.75
CA SER A 61 -14.01 -10.00 -2.39
C SER A 61 -13.12 -8.86 -2.87
N GLN A 62 -11.79 -8.98 -2.78
CA GLN A 62 -10.86 -7.97 -3.31
C GLN A 62 -10.27 -8.36 -4.69
N PRO A 63 -9.89 -7.38 -5.54
CA PRO A 63 -10.09 -5.95 -5.33
C PRO A 63 -11.54 -5.51 -5.58
N ASP A 64 -12.07 -4.61 -4.76
CA ASP A 64 -13.46 -4.15 -4.79
C ASP A 64 -13.63 -2.69 -5.20
N ASN A 65 -12.52 -1.95 -5.28
CA ASN A 65 -12.47 -0.51 -5.50
C ASN A 65 -13.56 0.24 -4.74
N SER A 66 -13.62 -0.01 -3.43
CA SER A 66 -14.62 0.57 -2.55
C SER A 66 -14.68 2.08 -2.71
N TYR A 67 -15.89 2.58 -3.03
CA TYR A 67 -16.17 4.01 -3.29
C TYR A 67 -15.41 4.64 -4.47
N GLY A 68 -14.71 3.84 -5.30
CA GLY A 68 -14.06 4.28 -6.53
C GLY A 68 -12.77 5.08 -6.35
N TYR A 69 -12.02 4.86 -5.26
CA TYR A 69 -10.77 5.58 -4.97
C TYR A 69 -9.66 4.71 -4.36
N GLN A 70 -9.74 3.39 -4.51
CA GLN A 70 -8.81 2.46 -3.87
C GLN A 70 -7.75 1.96 -4.84
N ASP A 71 -6.72 2.78 -5.05
CA ASP A 71 -5.74 2.50 -6.11
C ASP A 71 -4.42 1.87 -5.62
N CYS A 72 -4.28 1.62 -4.31
CA CYS A 72 -3.03 1.16 -3.68
C CYS A 72 -3.19 -0.18 -2.95
N VAL A 73 -2.18 -1.04 -3.00
CA VAL A 73 -2.28 -2.39 -2.44
C VAL A 73 -1.63 -2.50 -1.07
N GLY A 74 -2.44 -2.81 -0.06
CA GLY A 74 -2.01 -3.13 1.31
C GLY A 74 -2.13 -4.63 1.60
N MET A 75 -1.11 -5.21 2.23
CA MET A 75 -1.17 -6.58 2.74
C MET A 75 -1.68 -6.60 4.19
N ILE A 76 -2.72 -7.38 4.45
CA ILE A 76 -3.25 -7.67 5.79
C ILE A 76 -2.26 -8.60 6.50
N ILE A 77 -1.48 -8.08 7.45
CA ILE A 77 -0.34 -8.81 8.07
C ILE A 77 -0.79 -10.14 8.70
N SER A 78 -1.95 -10.16 9.37
CA SER A 78 -2.45 -11.35 10.07
C SER A 78 -2.86 -12.50 9.14
N LYS A 79 -3.13 -12.22 7.85
CA LYS A 79 -3.62 -13.20 6.87
C LYS A 79 -2.68 -13.39 5.68
N GLY A 80 -1.77 -12.45 5.43
CA GLY A 80 -0.93 -12.39 4.23
C GLY A 80 -1.69 -12.05 2.95
N THR A 81 -2.99 -11.78 3.03
CA THR A 81 -3.86 -11.44 1.89
C THR A 81 -3.89 -9.94 1.63
N TRP A 82 -4.31 -9.53 0.44
CA TRP A 82 -4.21 -8.14 -0.03
C TRP A 82 -5.56 -7.45 -0.10
N ASP A 83 -5.53 -6.13 0.05
CA ASP A 83 -6.64 -5.20 -0.03
C ASP A 83 -6.20 -4.07 -0.97
N ASP A 84 -6.96 -3.79 -2.03
CA ASP A 84 -6.89 -2.49 -2.68
C ASP A 84 -7.56 -1.48 -1.75
N THR A 85 -6.85 -0.41 -1.44
CA THR A 85 -7.30 0.50 -0.41
C THR A 85 -6.84 1.91 -0.72
N SER A 86 -7.42 2.88 0.00
CA SER A 86 -7.12 4.29 -0.25
C SER A 86 -5.63 4.54 -0.02
N CYS A 87 -4.96 5.06 -1.04
CA CYS A 87 -3.55 5.45 -0.99
C CYS A 87 -3.23 6.42 0.16
N GLY A 88 -4.22 7.20 0.64
CA GLY A 88 -4.07 8.13 1.76
C GLY A 88 -3.92 7.47 3.13
N ARG A 89 -4.04 6.15 3.25
CA ARG A 89 -3.86 5.43 4.52
C ARG A 89 -2.40 5.51 4.98
N ARG A 90 -2.20 5.67 6.29
CA ARG A 90 -0.86 5.67 6.90
C ARG A 90 -0.53 4.26 7.36
N LEU A 91 0.18 3.51 6.51
CA LEU A 91 0.69 2.17 6.82
C LEU A 91 2.22 2.15 6.72
N PRO A 92 2.91 1.25 7.45
CA PRO A 92 4.31 0.92 7.15
C PRO A 92 4.43 0.33 5.73
N PHE A 93 5.64 0.24 5.18
CA PHE A 93 5.89 -0.30 3.84
C PHE A 93 6.99 -1.38 3.84
N VAL A 94 6.91 -2.31 2.88
CA VAL A 94 7.97 -3.27 2.56
C VAL A 94 8.75 -2.77 1.34
N CYS A 95 10.07 -2.94 1.35
CA CYS A 95 10.93 -2.56 0.23
C CYS A 95 11.55 -3.78 -0.44
N GLU A 96 11.73 -3.69 -1.74
CA GLU A 96 12.49 -4.64 -2.57
C GLU A 96 13.85 -4.04 -2.95
N LYS A 97 14.84 -4.89 -3.22
CA LYS A 97 16.21 -4.49 -3.58
C LYS A 97 16.60 -4.98 -4.97
#